data_AF-A0A9E6ESH3-F1
#
_entry.id   AF-A0A9E6ESH3-F1
#
_cell.length_a   1.000
_cell.length_b   1.000
_cell.length_c   1.000
_cell.angle_alpha   90.00
_cell.angle_beta   90.00
_cell.angle_gamma   90.00
#
_symmetry.space_group_name_H-M   'P 1'
#
loop_
_entity.id
_entity.type
_entity.pdbx_description
1 polymer ?
#
loop_
_entity_poly.entity_id
_entity_poly.type
_entity_poly.pdbx_seq_one_letter_code
_entity_poly.pdbx_strand_id
1 'polypeptide(L)'
;MNCGICMAYLREKNVCKGCWGDNKYKSKSCANCIIKNCELLDKTDSKFCYDCEKYPCLRLKQLDKRYRTKYSMSMIENLDNIKKIGLKKFVQNEHKRWLCNNCGGTICVHRGFCMACKAKHT
;
A
#
# COMPACT_ATOMS: atom_id res chain seq x y z
N MET A 1 0.38 -2.82 0.39
CA MET A 1 -0.35 -1.73 -0.30
C MET A 1 0.60 -1.08 -1.29
N ASN A 2 0.11 -0.82 -2.51
CA ASN A 2 0.71 0.15 -3.41
C ASN A 2 0.45 1.59 -2.89
N CYS A 3 1.48 2.39 -2.60
CA CYS A 3 1.25 3.76 -2.12
C CYS A 3 0.52 4.64 -3.14
N GLY A 4 0.60 4.31 -4.43
CA GLY A 4 -0.06 5.06 -5.51
C GLY A 4 -1.59 5.15 -5.41
N ILE A 5 -2.22 4.33 -4.56
CA ILE A 5 -3.68 4.35 -4.32
C ILE A 5 -4.05 4.94 -2.95
N CYS A 6 -3.05 5.36 -2.17
CA CYS A 6 -3.23 5.92 -0.83
C CYS A 6 -3.72 7.37 -0.89
N MET A 7 -4.63 7.77 0.02
CA MET A 7 -5.15 9.14 0.05
C MET A 7 -4.07 10.20 0.30
N ALA A 8 -3.04 9.86 1.07
CA ALA A 8 -1.95 10.78 1.37
C ALA A 8 -0.95 10.92 0.22
N TYR A 9 -0.86 9.90 -0.65
CA TYR A 9 -0.06 9.96 -1.87
C TYR A 9 -0.81 10.73 -2.97
N LEU A 10 -2.13 10.54 -3.05
CA LEU A 10 -2.99 11.12 -4.09
C LEU A 10 -3.48 12.56 -3.82
N ARG A 11 -3.07 13.20 -2.73
CA ARG A 11 -3.47 14.60 -2.45
C ARG A 11 -2.62 15.58 -3.25
N GLU A 12 -3.18 16.74 -3.58
CA GLU A 12 -2.48 17.74 -4.42
C GLU A 12 -1.35 18.47 -3.69
N LYS A 13 -1.56 18.83 -2.42
CA LYS A 13 -0.59 19.59 -1.61
C LYS A 13 0.04 18.70 -0.56
N ASN A 14 1.30 19.01 -0.22
CA ASN A 14 2.08 18.25 0.76
C ASN A 14 2.13 16.76 0.42
N VAL A 15 2.39 16.38 -0.83
CA VAL A 15 2.31 14.97 -1.28
C VAL A 15 3.18 14.05 -0.42
N CYS A 16 2.61 12.97 0.11
CA CYS A 16 3.40 11.91 0.74
C CYS A 16 4.04 11.04 -0.34
N LYS A 17 5.38 10.91 -0.35
CA LYS A 17 6.11 10.10 -1.34
C LYS A 17 6.10 8.58 -1.07
N GLY A 18 5.13 8.10 -0.29
CA GLY A 18 4.98 6.68 0.06
C GLY A 18 5.92 6.23 1.18
N CYS A 19 5.66 5.04 1.74
CA CYS A 19 6.31 4.56 2.98
C CYS A 19 7.84 4.59 2.95
N TRP A 20 8.45 4.36 1.79
CA TRP A 20 9.91 4.35 1.58
C TRP A 20 10.51 5.71 1.20
N GLY A 21 9.70 6.73 0.92
CA GLY A 21 10.20 8.09 0.63
C GLY A 21 10.63 8.86 1.88
N ASP A 22 10.91 10.16 1.74
CA ASP A 22 11.18 11.05 2.87
C ASP A 22 9.97 11.17 3.83
N ASN A 23 10.23 11.58 5.08
CA ASN A 23 9.18 11.73 6.10
C ASN A 23 8.51 13.11 6.11
N LYS A 24 8.91 14.06 5.23
CA LYS A 24 8.54 15.49 5.33
C LYS A 24 7.02 15.70 5.40
N TYR A 25 6.27 14.94 4.62
CA TYR A 25 4.80 15.05 4.54
C TYR A 25 4.06 13.77 4.96
N LYS A 26 4.75 12.82 5.60
CA LYS A 26 4.09 11.64 6.15
C LYS A 26 3.33 12.01 7.41
N SER A 27 2.23 11.31 7.66
CA SER A 27 1.61 11.35 9.00
C SER A 27 2.57 10.75 10.02
N LYS A 28 2.48 11.18 11.28
CA LYS A 28 3.28 10.59 12.38
C LYS A 28 3.12 9.07 12.45
N SER A 29 1.90 8.57 12.25
CA SER A 29 1.62 7.12 12.24
C SER A 29 2.35 6.38 11.11
N CYS A 30 2.46 6.96 9.92
CA CYS A 30 3.22 6.36 8.81
C CYS A 30 4.73 6.49 9.00
N ALA A 31 5.21 7.65 9.49
CA ALA A 31 6.62 7.87 9.76
C ALA A 31 7.15 6.92 10.84
N ASN A 32 6.38 6.71 11.90
CA ASN A 32 6.71 5.87 13.05
C ASN A 32 6.11 4.46 12.95
N CYS A 33 5.77 4.00 11.74
CA CYS A 33 5.12 2.70 11.56
C CYS A 33 6.05 1.57 12.04
N ILE A 34 5.58 0.79 13.01
CA ILE A 34 6.34 -0.30 13.63
C ILE A 34 6.70 -1.44 12.66
N ILE A 35 5.96 -1.59 11.56
CA ILE A 35 6.27 -2.60 10.53
C ILE A 35 7.35 -2.05 9.58
N LYS A 36 7.23 -0.78 9.18
CA LYS A 36 8.22 -0.10 8.32
C LYS A 36 9.58 -0.04 9.01
N ASN A 37 9.60 0.29 10.30
CA ASN A 37 10.83 0.45 11.09
C ASN A 37 11.19 -0.84 11.84
N CYS A 38 10.82 -2.01 11.31
CA CYS A 38 11.08 -3.28 11.96
C CYS A 38 12.51 -3.76 11.66
N GLU A 39 13.32 -3.99 12.68
CA GLU A 39 14.72 -4.43 12.53
C GLU A 39 14.85 -5.75 11.76
N LEU A 40 13.88 -6.67 11.88
CA LEU A 40 13.89 -7.92 11.12
C LEU A 40 13.60 -7.72 9.64
N LEU A 41 12.87 -6.66 9.27
CA LEU A 41 12.64 -6.29 7.88
C LEU A 41 13.95 -5.79 7.25
N ASP A 42 14.72 -5.00 7.98
CA ASP A 42 16.00 -4.46 7.48
C ASP A 42 17.04 -5.55 7.20
N LYS A 43 16.93 -6.69 7.89
CA LYS A 43 17.77 -7.87 7.68
C LYS A 43 17.36 -8.72 6.48
N THR A 44 16.19 -8.49 5.88
CA THR A 44 15.77 -9.22 4.67
C THR A 44 16.48 -8.66 3.44
N ASP A 45 16.82 -9.56 2.51
CA ASP A 45 17.46 -9.18 1.24
C ASP A 45 16.49 -8.43 0.32
N SER A 46 15.25 -8.90 0.20
CA SER A 46 14.24 -8.27 -0.66
C SER A 46 13.69 -6.95 -0.11
N LYS A 47 13.95 -6.64 1.17
CA LYS A 47 13.30 -5.53 1.91
C LYS A 47 11.78 -5.68 2.00
N PHE A 48 11.26 -6.90 1.85
CA PHE A 48 9.86 -7.22 2.05
C PHE A 48 9.65 -8.22 3.18
N CYS A 49 8.52 -8.09 3.87
CA CYS A 49 8.21 -8.95 5.00
C CYS A 49 8.06 -10.44 4.61
N TYR A 50 7.80 -10.79 3.35
CA TYR A 50 7.61 -12.19 2.92
C TYR A 50 8.90 -13.04 3.00
N ASP A 51 10.06 -12.40 3.19
CA ASP A 51 11.35 -13.06 3.43
C ASP A 51 11.74 -13.05 4.91
N CYS A 52 10.93 -12.44 5.77
CA CYS A 52 11.17 -12.45 7.21
C CYS A 52 10.87 -13.85 7.77
N GLU A 53 11.75 -14.38 8.62
CA GLU A 53 11.56 -15.67 9.31
C GLU A 53 10.24 -15.78 10.09
N LYS A 54 9.68 -14.63 10.53
CA LYS A 54 8.44 -14.57 11.31
C LYS A 54 7.19 -14.37 10.45
N TYR A 55 7.31 -14.44 9.12
CA TYR A 55 6.20 -14.15 8.21
C TYR A 55 5.15 -15.28 8.22
N PRO A 56 3.83 -14.96 8.25
CA PRO A 56 3.25 -13.65 8.59
C PRO A 56 3.19 -13.42 10.10
N CYS A 57 3.80 -12.34 10.59
CA CYS A 57 3.87 -12.04 12.02
C CYS A 57 2.57 -11.39 12.54
N LEU A 58 2.39 -11.35 13.87
CA LEU A 58 1.19 -10.78 14.51
C LEU A 58 0.90 -9.34 14.06
N ARG A 59 1.93 -8.47 14.01
CA ARG A 59 1.78 -7.07 13.59
C ARG A 59 1.25 -6.96 12.16
N LEU A 60 1.76 -7.79 11.26
CA LEU A 60 1.33 -7.82 9.86
C LEU A 60 -0.10 -8.37 9.74
N LYS A 61 -0.45 -9.46 10.45
CA LYS A 61 -1.82 -10.00 10.50
C LYS A 61 -2.84 -8.98 11.00
N GLN A 62 -2.48 -8.17 11.99
CA GLN A 62 -3.35 -7.09 12.49
C GLN A 62 -3.53 -5.96 11.47
N LEU A 63 -2.46 -5.57 10.78
CA LEU A 63 -2.56 -4.61 9.67
C LEU A 63 -3.46 -5.17 8.57
N ASP A 64 -3.22 -6.40 8.16
CA ASP A 64 -3.98 -7.10 7.13
C ASP A 64 -5.47 -7.17 7.45
N LYS A 65 -5.84 -7.61 8.67
CA LYS A 65 -7.24 -7.66 9.12
C LYS A 65 -7.92 -6.31 8.97
N ARG A 66 -7.27 -5.22 9.41
CA ARG A 66 -7.82 -3.86 9.30
C ARG A 66 -8.02 -3.44 7.85
N TYR A 67 -7.09 -3.80 6.98
CA TYR A 67 -7.14 -3.43 5.57
C TYR A 67 -8.20 -4.21 4.80
N ARG A 68 -8.37 -5.50 5.10
CA ARG A 68 -9.45 -6.32 4.53
C ARG A 68 -10.81 -5.81 4.96
N THR A 69 -10.99 -5.48 6.25
CA THR A 69 -12.30 -5.05 6.76
C THR A 69 -12.67 -3.62 6.35
N LYS A 70 -11.70 -2.71 6.22
CA LYS A 70 -12.00 -1.30 5.90
C LYS A 70 -11.88 -0.95 4.43
N TYR A 71 -11.05 -1.67 3.67
CA TYR A 71 -10.60 -1.24 2.36
C TYR A 71 -10.62 -2.36 1.30
N SER A 72 -11.18 -3.53 1.64
CA SER A 72 -11.29 -4.68 0.73
C SER A 72 -9.97 -5.06 0.05
N MET A 73 -8.85 -4.91 0.77
CA MET A 73 -7.50 -5.19 0.31
C MET A 73 -6.73 -5.96 1.37
N SER A 74 -5.95 -6.95 0.95
CA SER A 74 -5.06 -7.72 1.83
C SER A 74 -3.61 -7.26 1.69
N MET A 75 -2.93 -7.06 2.81
CA MET A 75 -1.50 -6.74 2.83
C MET A 75 -0.66 -8.00 2.64
N ILE A 76 -1.13 -9.13 3.18
CA ILE A 76 -0.46 -10.43 3.07
C ILE A 76 -0.57 -10.94 1.62
N GLU A 77 -1.77 -10.89 1.02
CA GLU A 77 -1.96 -11.25 -0.39
C GLU A 77 -1.10 -10.41 -1.32
N ASN A 78 -0.97 -9.10 -1.05
CA ASN A 78 -0.08 -8.23 -1.81
C ASN A 78 1.38 -8.67 -1.71
N LEU A 79 1.85 -9.06 -0.52
CA LEU A 79 3.21 -9.55 -0.32
C LEU A 79 3.44 -10.89 -1.01
N ASP A 80 2.48 -11.82 -0.92
CA ASP A 80 2.54 -13.11 -1.60
C ASP A 80 2.55 -12.94 -3.12
N ASN A 81 1.75 -12.00 -3.65
CA ASN A 81 1.79 -11.64 -5.06
C ASN A 81 3.15 -11.05 -5.46
N ILE A 82 3.72 -10.12 -4.68
CA ILE A 82 5.05 -9.57 -4.97
C ILE A 82 6.10 -10.68 -5.00
N LYS A 83 6.05 -11.64 -4.06
CA LYS A 83 6.95 -12.80 -4.04
C LYS A 83 6.80 -13.68 -5.29
N LYS A 84 5.55 -13.91 -5.73
CA LYS A 84 5.24 -14.83 -6.84
C LYS A 84 5.52 -14.24 -8.22
N ILE A 85 5.13 -12.98 -8.46
CA ILE A 85 5.15 -12.35 -9.80
C ILE A 85 6.11 -11.16 -9.90
N GLY A 86 6.77 -10.78 -8.81
CA GLY A 86 7.68 -9.65 -8.74
C GLY A 86 6.98 -8.30 -8.58
N LEU A 87 7.72 -7.34 -8.01
CA LEU A 87 7.20 -5.99 -7.69
C LEU A 87 6.67 -5.25 -8.92
N LYS A 88 7.40 -5.30 -10.05
CA LYS A 88 7.02 -4.57 -11.27
C LYS A 88 5.66 -5.05 -11.80
N LYS A 89 5.44 -6.37 -11.87
CA LYS A 89 4.17 -6.93 -12.35
C LYS A 89 3.04 -6.67 -11.36
N PHE A 90 3.31 -6.77 -10.05
CA PHE A 90 2.36 -6.40 -9.01
C PHE A 90 1.87 -4.95 -9.17
N VAL A 91 2.78 -3.99 -9.33
CA VAL A 91 2.42 -2.57 -9.51
C VAL A 91 1.59 -2.35 -10.77
N GLN A 92 1.92 -3.02 -11.88
CA GLN A 92 1.12 -2.96 -13.11
C GLN A 92 -0.30 -3.50 -12.91
N ASN A 93 -0.44 -4.63 -12.21
CA ASN A 93 -1.73 -5.24 -11.92
C ASN A 93 -2.56 -4.34 -11.00
N GLU A 94 -1.96 -3.78 -9.94
CA GLU A 94 -2.62 -2.82 -9.06
C GLU A 94 -3.02 -1.54 -9.80
N HIS A 95 -2.17 -1.01 -10.69
CA HIS A 95 -2.54 0.15 -11.50
C HIS A 95 -3.80 -0.11 -12.33
N LYS A 96 -3.89 -1.28 -12.98
CA LYS A 96 -5.09 -1.69 -13.73
C LYS A 96 -6.32 -1.85 -12.82
N ARG A 97 -6.14 -2.51 -11.67
CA ARG A 97 -7.22 -2.76 -10.70
C ARG A 97 -7.84 -1.47 -10.17
N TRP A 98 -7.01 -0.45 -9.94
CA TRP A 98 -7.43 0.82 -9.34
C TRP A 98 -7.59 1.96 -10.37
N LEU A 99 -7.65 1.62 -11.65
CA LEU A 99 -7.90 2.57 -12.73
C LEU A 99 -9.39 2.95 -12.76
N CYS A 100 -9.68 4.24 -12.89
CA CYS A 100 -11.05 4.70 -13.08
C CYS A 100 -11.47 4.55 -14.54
N ASN A 101 -12.48 3.71 -14.79
CA ASN A 101 -13.01 3.47 -16.15
C ASN A 101 -13.67 4.71 -16.77
N ASN A 102 -14.05 5.72 -15.98
CA ASN A 102 -14.68 6.95 -16.48
C ASN A 102 -13.68 7.98 -17.03
N CYS A 103 -12.48 8.09 -16.43
CA CYS A 103 -11.53 9.17 -16.79
C CYS A 103 -10.06 8.74 -16.82
N GLY A 104 -9.75 7.47 -16.58
CA GLY A 104 -8.37 6.97 -16.50
C GLY A 104 -7.59 7.41 -15.25
N GLY A 105 -8.19 8.20 -14.35
CA GLY A 105 -7.56 8.60 -13.09
C GLY A 105 -7.50 7.46 -12.06
N THR A 106 -6.81 7.69 -10.94
CA THR A 106 -6.66 6.66 -9.89
C THR A 106 -7.79 6.68 -8.88
N ILE A 107 -8.31 5.49 -8.57
CA ILE A 107 -9.25 5.27 -7.48
C ILE A 107 -8.49 5.17 -6.16
N CYS A 108 -8.90 5.97 -5.18
CA CYS A 108 -8.30 5.98 -3.87
C CYS A 108 -8.87 4.87 -2.98
N VAL A 109 -8.00 3.96 -2.52
CA VAL A 109 -8.38 2.80 -1.69
C VAL A 109 -9.08 3.21 -0.37
N HIS A 110 -8.72 4.37 0.19
CA HIS A 110 -9.28 4.84 1.46
C HIS A 110 -10.63 5.54 1.30
N ARG A 111 -10.93 6.03 0.09
CA ARG A 111 -12.13 6.83 -0.18
C ARG A 111 -13.15 6.08 -1.03
N GLY A 112 -12.75 5.04 -1.76
CA GLY A 112 -13.62 4.27 -2.64
C GLY A 112 -14.08 5.03 -3.88
N PHE A 113 -13.39 6.10 -4.29
CA PHE A 113 -13.72 6.87 -5.48
C PHE A 113 -12.48 7.42 -6.19
N CYS A 114 -12.65 7.76 -7.47
CA CYS A 114 -11.62 8.39 -8.31
C CYS A 114 -11.25 9.78 -7.81
N MET A 115 -9.96 10.04 -7.62
CA MET A 115 -9.52 11.35 -7.12
C MET A 115 -9.75 12.47 -8.13
N ALA A 116 -9.79 12.17 -9.44
CA ALA A 116 -10.03 13.13 -10.51
C ALA A 116 -11.54 13.42 -10.72
N CYS A 117 -12.35 12.42 -11.08
CA CYS A 117 -13.76 12.64 -11.45
C CYS A 117 -14.78 12.28 -10.36
N LYS A 118 -14.34 11.79 -9.19
CA LYS A 118 -15.19 11.36 -8.06
C LYS A 118 -16.15 10.19 -8.34
N ALA A 119 -16.06 9.55 -9.51
CA ALA A 119 -16.79 8.30 -9.77
C ALA A 119 -16.41 7.23 -8.72
N LYS A 120 -17.41 6.53 -8.19
CA LYS A 120 -17.21 5.47 -7.19
C LYS A 120 -16.51 4.26 -7.80
N HIS A 121 -15.78 3.53 -6.97
CA HIS A 121 -15.23 2.21 -7.31
C HIS A 121 -16.38 1.22 -7.36
N THR A 122 -16.92 1.01 -8.56
CA THR A 122 -17.94 0.00 -8.88
C THR A 122 -17.33 -1.38 -8.90
#